data_AF-A0A8S3XLD9-F1
#
_entry.id   AF-A0A8S3XLD9-F1
#
_cell.length_a   1.000
_cell.length_b   1.000
_cell.length_c   1.000
_cell.angle_alpha   90.00
_cell.angle_beta   90.00
_cell.angle_gamma   90.00
#
_symmetry.space_group_name_H-M   'P 1'
#
loop_
_entity.id
_entity.type
_entity.pdbx_description
1 polymer ?
#
loop_
_entity_poly.entity_id
_entity_poly.type
_entity_poly.pdbx_seq_one_letter_code
_entity_poly.pdbx_strand_id
1 'polypeptide(L)'
;MANCLGVMEKYGYPLTRKEVLSLISEYIRRNGIVTTLKNDIPGDDWFRGFRRRHNFSLKKPQLVEVARRKEACNPFTVYEYFDIPAKEIQDLNLTSAPDRIYNLDETSFCLDPTKSKVVE
;
A
#
# COMPACT_ATOMS: atom_id res chain seq x y z
N MET A 1 -4.31 2.38 -19.32
CA MET A 1 -3.02 2.52 -18.62
C MET A 1 -3.17 3.04 -17.19
N ALA A 2 -3.73 4.23 -16.96
CA ALA A 2 -4.02 4.72 -15.60
C ALA A 2 -4.89 3.75 -14.79
N ASN A 3 -5.97 3.20 -15.37
CA ASN A 3 -6.78 2.18 -14.69
C ASN A 3 -5.99 0.91 -14.34
N CYS A 4 -5.02 0.51 -15.17
CA CYS A 4 -4.17 -0.66 -14.90
C CYS A 4 -3.29 -0.41 -13.66
N LEU A 5 -2.75 0.80 -13.51
CA LEU A 5 -1.98 1.20 -12.33
C LEU A 5 -2.84 1.15 -11.06
N GLY A 6 -4.08 1.65 -11.12
CA GLY A 6 -5.01 1.60 -9.98
C GLY A 6 -5.43 0.16 -9.62
N VAL A 7 -5.54 -0.74 -10.60
CA VAL A 7 -5.80 -2.16 -10.33
C VAL A 7 -4.58 -2.80 -9.65
N MET A 8 -3.37 -2.58 -10.15
CA MET A 8 -2.15 -3.14 -9.55
C MET A 8 -1.95 -2.67 -8.10
N GLU A 9 -2.21 -1.40 -7.83
CA GLU A 9 -2.24 -0.83 -6.48
C GLU A 9 -3.23 -1.59 -5.60
N LYS A 10 -4.49 -1.75 -6.04
CA LYS A 10 -5.54 -2.45 -5.28
C LYS A 10 -5.14 -3.88 -4.90
N TYR A 11 -4.40 -4.58 -5.76
CA TYR A 11 -3.91 -5.94 -5.51
C TYR A 11 -2.59 -6.02 -4.70
N GLY A 12 -2.10 -4.87 -4.20
CA GLY A 12 -0.93 -4.79 -3.32
C GLY A 12 0.41 -4.70 -4.05
N TYR A 13 0.40 -4.28 -5.32
CA TYR A 13 1.61 -4.07 -6.14
C TYR A 13 1.72 -2.60 -6.56
N PRO A 14 1.90 -1.65 -5.61
CA PRO A 14 2.06 -0.25 -5.95
C PRO A 14 3.43 -0.02 -6.60
N LEU A 15 3.44 0.74 -7.69
CA LEU A 15 4.64 0.97 -8.51
C LEU A 15 5.33 2.27 -8.10
N THR A 16 6.66 2.28 -8.09
CA THR A 16 7.46 3.48 -7.94
C THR A 16 7.40 4.35 -9.19
N ARG A 17 7.77 5.63 -9.04
CA ARG A 17 7.88 6.56 -10.18
C ARG A 17 8.70 6.00 -11.34
N LYS A 18 9.85 5.38 -11.03
CA LYS A 18 10.75 4.83 -12.05
C LYS A 18 10.09 3.69 -12.83
N GLU A 19 9.38 2.80 -12.13
CA GLU A 19 8.65 1.69 -12.75
C GLU A 19 7.50 2.20 -13.62
N VAL A 20 6.73 3.19 -13.16
CA VAL A 20 5.69 3.83 -13.96
C VAL A 20 6.30 4.43 -15.24
N LEU A 21 7.37 5.21 -15.14
CA LEU A 21 8.03 5.80 -16.31
C LEU A 21 8.53 4.74 -17.30
N SER A 22 9.13 3.66 -16.80
CA SER A 22 9.59 2.53 -17.62
C SER A 22 8.42 1.88 -18.38
N LEU A 23 7.32 1.61 -17.68
CA LEU A 23 6.11 0.98 -18.22
C LEU A 23 5.43 1.86 -19.28
N ILE A 24 5.38 3.18 -19.07
CA ILE A 24 4.89 4.12 -20.08
C ILE A 24 5.82 4.14 -21.31
N SER A 25 7.13 4.18 -21.11
CA SER A 25 8.13 4.19 -22.21
C SER A 25 7.98 2.95 -23.08
N GLU A 26 7.83 1.79 -22.44
CA GLU A 26 7.62 0.52 -23.15
C GLU A 26 6.30 0.51 -23.94
N TYR A 27 5.23 1.06 -23.39
CA TYR A 27 3.95 1.17 -24.06
C TYR A 27 3.99 2.11 -25.27
N ILE A 28 4.69 3.25 -25.16
CA ILE A 28 4.90 4.16 -26.29
C ILE A 28 5.63 3.44 -27.42
N ARG A 29 6.74 2.74 -27.08
CA ARG A 29 7.56 1.99 -28.04
C ARG A 29 6.79 0.86 -28.71
N ARG A 30 6.02 0.06 -27.95
CA ARG A 30 5.25 -1.08 -28.49
C ARG A 30 4.09 -0.65 -29.38
N ASN A 31 3.47 0.50 -29.10
CA ASN A 31 2.35 1.00 -29.89
C ASN A 31 2.78 1.98 -31.00
N GLY A 32 4.09 2.23 -31.17
CA GLY A 32 4.60 3.14 -32.19
C GLY A 32 4.08 4.57 -32.07
N ILE A 33 3.80 5.03 -30.84
CA ILE A 33 3.24 6.36 -30.62
C ILE A 33 4.35 7.38 -30.85
N VAL A 34 4.20 8.24 -31.86
CA VAL A 34 5.16 9.32 -32.12
C VAL A 34 5.04 10.35 -31.00
N THR A 35 6.09 10.50 -30.20
CA THR A 35 6.15 11.49 -29.13
C THR A 35 7.28 12.49 -29.35
N THR A 36 7.11 13.72 -28.85
CA THR A 36 8.17 14.74 -28.84
C THR A 36 9.17 14.52 -27.70
N LEU A 37 9.08 13.38 -26.99
CA LEU A 37 9.89 13.08 -25.83
C LEU A 37 11.27 12.58 -26.29
N LYS A 38 12.32 13.01 -25.58
CA LYS A 38 13.69 12.57 -25.88
C LYS A 38 13.79 11.06 -25.62
N ASN A 39 14.09 10.29 -26.66
CA ASN A 39 14.19 8.82 -26.64
C ASN A 39 12.89 8.08 -26.23
N ASP A 40 11.71 8.69 -26.44
CA ASP A 40 10.41 8.14 -26.02
C ASP A 40 10.28 7.89 -24.50
N ILE A 41 11.17 8.48 -23.69
CA ILE A 41 11.15 8.37 -22.23
C ILE A 41 10.40 9.57 -21.66
N PRO A 42 9.28 9.37 -20.95
CA PRO A 42 8.60 10.47 -20.28
C PRO A 42 9.46 11.02 -19.14
N GLY A 43 9.65 12.33 -19.16
CA GLY A 43 10.42 13.03 -18.14
C GLY A 43 9.62 13.34 -16.87
N ASP A 44 10.27 14.08 -15.98
CA ASP A 44 9.73 14.45 -14.68
C ASP A 44 8.42 15.26 -14.76
N ASP A 45 8.35 16.18 -15.73
CA ASP A 45 7.19 17.04 -15.97
C ASP A 45 6.00 16.27 -16.54
N TRP A 46 6.26 15.31 -17.43
CA TRP A 46 5.23 14.43 -17.96
C TRP A 46 4.58 13.63 -16.82
N PHE A 47 5.41 13.06 -15.93
CA PHE A 47 4.90 12.32 -14.77
C PHE A 47 4.06 13.22 -13.84
N ARG A 48 4.51 14.46 -13.58
CA ARG A 48 3.74 15.42 -12.77
C ARG A 48 2.38 15.72 -13.40
N GLY A 49 2.33 15.92 -14.71
CA GLY A 49 1.11 16.15 -15.46
C GLY A 49 0.19 14.93 -15.51
N PHE A 50 0.75 13.74 -15.72
CA PHE A 50 0.01 12.47 -15.69
C PHE A 50 -0.61 12.22 -14.31
N ARG A 51 0.17 12.40 -13.25
CA ARG A 51 -0.26 12.29 -11.86
C ARG A 51 -1.42 13.23 -11.55
N ARG A 52 -1.30 14.50 -11.94
CA ARG A 52 -2.35 15.52 -11.72
C ARG A 52 -3.63 15.23 -12.49
N ARG A 53 -3.54 14.68 -13.70
CA ARG A 53 -4.72 14.33 -14.52
C ARG A 53 -5.50 13.14 -13.99
N HIS A 54 -4.81 12.19 -13.35
CA HIS A 54 -5.41 10.96 -12.84
C HIS A 54 -5.52 10.91 -11.31
N ASN A 55 -5.27 12.03 -10.62
CA ASN A 55 -5.35 12.17 -9.16
C ASN A 55 -4.53 11.15 -8.35
N PHE A 56 -3.40 10.68 -8.89
CA PHE A 56 -2.50 9.78 -8.16
C PHE A 56 -1.71 10.54 -7.08
N SER A 57 -1.56 9.91 -5.92
CA SER A 57 -0.74 10.36 -4.80
C SER A 57 0.61 9.64 -4.77
N LEU A 58 1.59 10.25 -4.10
CA LEU A 58 2.90 9.62 -3.85
C LEU A 58 3.01 9.34 -2.35
N LYS A 59 2.88 8.08 -1.96
CA LYS A 59 2.93 7.64 -0.57
C LYS A 59 4.15 6.75 -0.34
N LYS A 60 4.67 6.74 0.89
CA LYS A 60 5.69 5.75 1.26
C LYS A 60 4.96 4.42 1.48
N PRO A 61 5.33 3.34 0.78
CA PRO A 61 4.68 2.05 0.98
C PRO A 61 4.95 1.58 2.41
N GLN A 62 3.90 1.28 3.16
CA GLN A 62 4.05 0.65 4.47
C GLN A 62 4.16 -0.86 4.25
N LEU A 63 5.24 -1.48 4.74
CA LEU A 63 5.48 -2.93 4.64
C LEU A 63 4.28 -3.76 5.11
N VAL A 64 3.61 -3.28 6.16
CA VAL A 64 2.48 -3.96 6.79
C VAL A 64 1.25 -3.99 5.87
N GLU A 65 1.07 -3.03 4.96
CA GLU A 65 -0.15 -2.92 4.16
C GLU A 65 -0.38 -4.06 3.18
N VAL A 66 0.66 -4.69 2.64
CA VAL A 66 0.49 -5.76 1.64
C VAL A 66 0.02 -7.05 2.30
N ALA A 67 0.64 -7.45 3.41
CA ALA A 67 0.22 -8.60 4.21
C ALA A 67 -1.14 -8.33 4.91
N ARG A 68 -1.33 -7.11 5.42
CA ARG A 68 -2.57 -6.71 6.09
C ARG A 68 -3.76 -6.62 5.13
N ARG A 69 -3.55 -6.20 3.86
CA ARG A 69 -4.62 -6.20 2.83
C ARG A 69 -5.07 -7.59 2.42
N LYS A 70 -4.18 -8.58 2.40
CA LYS A 70 -4.48 -9.94 1.92
C LYS A 70 -4.99 -10.86 3.04
N GLU A 71 -4.30 -10.91 4.19
CA GLU A 71 -4.65 -11.81 5.29
C GLU A 71 -5.49 -11.15 6.39
N ALA A 72 -5.18 -9.91 6.79
CA ALA A 72 -5.83 -9.28 7.94
C ALA A 72 -7.18 -8.61 7.65
N CYS A 73 -7.65 -8.64 6.40
CA CYS A 73 -8.99 -8.20 6.01
C CYS A 73 -9.98 -9.37 5.84
N ASN A 74 -9.58 -10.62 6.13
CA ASN A 74 -10.50 -11.74 6.15
C ASN A 74 -11.49 -11.57 7.33
N PRO A 75 -12.81 -11.42 7.07
CA PRO A 75 -13.78 -11.20 8.13
C PRO A 75 -13.72 -12.26 9.23
N PHE A 76 -13.52 -13.54 8.87
CA PHE A 76 -13.48 -14.63 9.83
C PHE A 76 -12.29 -14.50 10.80
N THR A 77 -11.11 -14.18 10.28
CA THR A 77 -9.90 -13.96 11.10
C THR A 77 -10.04 -12.73 12.00
N VAL A 78 -10.67 -11.67 11.49
CA VAL A 78 -10.90 -10.44 12.27
C VAL A 78 -11.89 -10.68 13.40
N TYR A 79 -13.02 -11.34 13.14
CA TYR A 79 -14.00 -11.64 14.17
C TYR A 79 -13.42 -12.57 15.24
N GLU A 80 -12.79 -13.67 14.82
CA GLU A 80 -12.15 -14.61 15.75
C GLU A 80 -11.12 -13.92 16.67
N TYR A 81 -10.30 -13.03 16.11
CA TYR A 81 -9.32 -12.26 16.88
C TYR A 81 -9.94 -11.41 18.00
N PHE A 82 -11.13 -10.83 17.80
CA PHE A 82 -11.81 -10.03 18.82
C PHE A 82 -12.73 -10.86 19.73
N ASP A 83 -13.30 -11.94 19.22
CA ASP A 83 -14.20 -12.81 19.98
C ASP A 83 -13.47 -13.57 21.09
N ILE A 84 -12.25 -14.05 20.82
CA ILE A 84 -11.43 -14.76 21.82
C ILE A 84 -11.19 -13.90 23.08
N PRO A 85 -10.56 -12.70 22.99
CA PRO A 85 -10.32 -11.88 24.17
C PRO A 85 -11.63 -11.36 24.80
N ALA A 86 -12.67 -11.07 24.00
CA ALA A 86 -13.96 -10.67 24.55
C ALA A 86 -14.57 -11.75 25.45
N LYS A 87 -14.49 -13.01 25.02
CA LYS A 87 -14.92 -14.16 25.80
C LYS A 87 -14.09 -14.34 27.07
N GLU A 88 -12.77 -14.30 26.98
CA GLU A 88 -11.88 -14.44 28.15
C GLU A 88 -12.11 -13.32 29.19
N ILE A 89 -12.32 -12.08 28.73
CA ILE A 89 -12.66 -10.95 29.61
C ILE A 89 -13.98 -11.19 30.34
N GLN A 90 -14.97 -11.75 29.66
CA GLN A 90 -16.26 -12.09 30.25
C GLN A 90 -16.14 -13.25 31.25
N ASP A 91 -15.47 -14.34 30.86
CA ASP A 91 -15.30 -15.55 31.67
C ASP A 91 -14.50 -15.26 32.96
N LEU A 92 -13.52 -14.36 32.89
CA LEU A 92 -12.73 -13.90 34.04
C LEU A 92 -13.37 -12.76 34.83
N ASN A 93 -14.58 -12.31 34.46
CA ASN A 93 -15.29 -11.17 35.06
C ASN A 93 -14.45 -9.88 35.09
N LEU A 94 -13.63 -9.66 34.05
CA LEU A 94 -12.76 -8.49 33.92
C LEU A 94 -13.46 -7.30 33.24
N THR A 95 -14.71 -7.45 32.78
CA THR A 95 -15.49 -6.39 32.12
C THR A 95 -15.59 -5.12 32.96
N SER A 96 -15.64 -5.23 34.28
CA SER A 96 -15.68 -4.10 35.23
C SER A 96 -14.33 -3.79 35.89
N ALA A 97 -13.24 -4.46 35.50
CA ALA A 97 -11.91 -4.32 36.09
C ALA A 97 -10.80 -4.18 35.03
N PRO A 98 -10.86 -3.14 34.18
CA PRO A 98 -9.89 -2.94 33.10
C PRO A 98 -8.46 -2.73 33.61
N ASP A 99 -8.29 -2.25 34.85
CA ASP A 99 -6.98 -2.00 35.48
C ASP A 99 -6.13 -3.27 35.67
N ARG A 100 -6.73 -4.45 35.47
CA ARG A 100 -6.08 -5.77 35.54
C ARG A 100 -5.63 -6.29 34.17
N ILE A 101 -5.85 -5.53 33.09
CA ILE A 101 -5.45 -5.87 31.74
C ILE A 101 -4.18 -5.08 31.41
N TYR A 102 -3.06 -5.79 31.31
CA TYR A 102 -1.75 -5.18 31.04
C TYR A 102 -1.38 -5.37 29.58
N ASN A 103 -0.97 -4.28 28.91
CA ASN A 103 -0.37 -4.37 27.60
C ASN A 103 1.06 -4.92 27.72
N LEU A 104 1.36 -6.01 27.03
CA LEU A 104 2.67 -6.67 27.01
C LEU A 104 3.33 -6.55 25.62
N ASP A 105 3.12 -5.42 24.93
CA ASP A 105 3.71 -5.20 23.62
C ASP A 105 5.17 -4.72 23.73
N GLU A 106 6.05 -5.31 22.92
CA GLU A 106 7.47 -4.95 22.87
C GLU A 106 7.70 -3.88 21.80
N THR A 107 8.27 -2.74 22.19
CA THR A 107 8.66 -1.71 21.22
C THR A 107 9.99 -2.09 20.57
N SER A 108 9.94 -2.72 19.40
CA SER A 108 11.14 -3.01 18.60
C SER A 108 11.75 -1.73 17.98
N PHE A 109 13.07 -1.72 17.79
CA PHE A 109 13.75 -0.66 17.03
C PHE A 109 13.46 -0.81 15.53
N CYS A 110 13.02 0.27 14.89
CA CYS A 110 12.78 0.29 13.45
C CYS A 110 14.12 0.33 12.69
N LEU A 111 14.60 -0.85 12.28
CA LEU A 111 15.82 -1.01 11.48
C LEU A 111 15.57 -0.97 9.95
N ASP A 112 14.35 -0.64 9.52
CA ASP A 112 13.98 -0.74 8.10
C ASP A 112 14.61 0.39 7.26
N PRO A 113 15.40 0.08 6.22
CA PRO A 113 15.89 1.09 5.30
C PRO A 113 14.71 1.74 4.57
N THR A 114 14.56 3.05 4.78
CA THR A 114 13.46 3.87 4.21
C THR A 114 13.15 3.55 2.75
N LYS A 115 11.99 2.94 2.49
CA LYS A 115 11.54 2.62 1.13
C LYS A 115 11.21 3.88 0.33
N SER A 116 11.45 3.81 -0.98
CA SER A 116 11.11 4.87 -1.93
C SER A 116 9.59 5.03 -2.08
N LYS A 117 9.13 6.26 -2.37
CA LYS A 117 7.69 6.55 -2.55
C LYS A 117 7.12 5.82 -3.77
N VAL A 118 5.93 5.26 -3.62
CA VAL A 118 5.14 4.59 -4.66
C VAL A 118 3.93 5.44 -5.06
N VAL A 119 3.40 5.15 -6.24
CA VAL A 119 2.22 5.80 -6.83
C VAL A 119 0.97 5.05 -6.37
N GLU A 120 0.02 5.77 -5.78
CA GLU A 120 -1.25 5.28 -5.24
C GLU A 120 -2.42 6.15 -5.69
#